data_AF-A0A972XJL6-F1
#
_entry.id   AF-A0A972XJL6-F1
#
_cell.length_a   1.000
_cell.length_b   1.000
_cell.length_c   1.000
_cell.angle_alpha   90.00
_cell.angle_beta   90.00
_cell.angle_gamma   90.00
#
_symmetry.space_group_name_H-M   'P 1'
#
loop_
_entity.id
_entity.type
_entity.pdbx_description
1 polymer ?
#
loop_
_entity_poly.entity_id
_entity_poly.type
_entity_poly.pdbx_seq_one_letter_code
_entity_poly.pdbx_strand_id
1 'polypeptide(L)'
;MKNIEEIKVQIKKTLVKCISEVKSVISITFVGSFESATDLRLISDIDIIVIVDHLTQPVFKEIEEKAGIIKGEDIFLPEYQIKLNLSFGPLKFNDEKTAVFHLMIYDVEGHRKHVIESPFTCLDWEFFPAVFGQNLKDIYSAKGVQLADLMGTRRGMEAYLDDLKRRKISYRAYDFSTNPITEKKFTYDMDERHQKEYAYHVIKFLMLNLIKIIRQTNQRFSAQELSEEFGQLNPSFKRHTQFFLALHFWKYDQQLEPQLIFEQLEEFIQDLSIWYKNLNETLPILSFIRHGKTLLNDGSFLGVGRNPDILPLESNQIPTDEFDLIYTGTLQRTISTGLALKGGNKIQEPLLNEINYGSAEGLLYPELAEKFPELVEAWERKEDPKFPGGGESQHDVAERIDKFIAKIKPENRVAIVTHNVVIRALIGKALDLPIHAWFKLNPGHVEKHDFRFFENKLIPALTKDQRIRYKDI
;
A
#
# COMPACT_ATOMS: atom_id res chain seq x y z
N MET A 1 -17.86 -34.36 14.35
CA MET A 1 -17.67 -32.92 14.06
C MET A 1 -17.04 -32.81 12.69
N LYS A 2 -17.52 -31.87 11.86
CA LYS A 2 -16.88 -31.57 10.58
C LYS A 2 -15.50 -30.94 10.81
N ASN A 3 -14.59 -31.12 9.86
CA ASN A 3 -13.27 -30.49 9.94
C ASN A 3 -13.42 -28.96 9.77
N ILE A 4 -12.54 -28.17 10.37
CA ILE A 4 -12.57 -26.70 10.31
C ILE A 4 -12.60 -26.18 8.87
N GLU A 5 -11.87 -26.81 7.95
CA GLU A 5 -11.86 -26.41 6.54
C GLU A 5 -13.23 -26.58 5.87
N GLU A 6 -13.99 -27.63 6.21
CA GLU A 6 -15.36 -27.80 5.72
C GLU A 6 -16.29 -26.72 6.29
N ILE A 7 -16.07 -26.32 7.54
CA ILE A 7 -16.83 -25.26 8.20
C ILE A 7 -16.52 -23.91 7.55
N LYS A 8 -15.24 -23.59 7.29
CA LYS A 8 -14.85 -22.37 6.58
C LYS A 8 -15.47 -22.28 5.19
N VAL A 9 -15.42 -23.38 4.42
CA VAL A 9 -16.03 -23.45 3.09
C VAL A 9 -17.54 -23.21 3.17
N GLN A 10 -18.20 -23.81 4.15
CA GLN A 10 -19.64 -23.61 4.34
C GLN A 10 -19.98 -22.17 4.77
N ILE A 11 -19.23 -21.57 5.70
CA ILE A 11 -19.42 -20.16 6.09
C ILE A 11 -19.32 -19.25 4.87
N LYS A 12 -18.26 -19.40 4.07
CA LYS A 12 -18.07 -18.63 2.82
C LYS A 12 -19.24 -18.80 1.88
N LYS A 13 -19.63 -20.06 1.60
CA LYS A 13 -20.72 -20.39 0.68
C LYS A 13 -22.06 -19.81 1.14
N THR A 14 -22.40 -19.98 2.41
CA THR A 14 -23.66 -19.49 2.98
C THR A 14 -23.71 -17.96 2.94
N LEU A 15 -22.66 -17.28 3.40
CA LEU A 15 -22.61 -15.82 3.40
C LEU A 15 -22.68 -15.24 1.98
N VAL A 16 -21.88 -15.77 1.05
CA VAL A 16 -21.89 -15.32 -0.35
C VAL A 16 -23.27 -15.52 -0.96
N LYS A 17 -23.91 -16.68 -0.74
CA LYS A 17 -25.26 -16.93 -1.24
C LYS A 17 -26.26 -15.89 -0.73
N CYS A 18 -26.18 -15.50 0.54
CA CYS A 18 -27.09 -14.51 1.12
C CYS A 18 -26.83 -13.11 0.58
N ILE A 19 -25.58 -12.66 0.51
CA ILE A 19 -25.24 -11.26 0.26
C ILE A 19 -25.09 -10.94 -1.25
N SER A 20 -24.61 -11.89 -2.05
CA SER A 20 -24.37 -11.66 -3.50
C SER A 20 -25.66 -11.45 -4.32
N GLU A 21 -26.83 -11.72 -3.75
CA GLU A 21 -28.13 -11.40 -4.37
C GLU A 21 -28.41 -9.89 -4.38
N VAL A 22 -27.76 -9.12 -3.51
CA VAL A 22 -27.86 -7.66 -3.49
C VAL A 22 -27.14 -7.12 -4.72
N LYS A 23 -27.89 -6.56 -5.66
CA LYS A 23 -27.41 -6.18 -7.01
C LYS A 23 -26.18 -5.24 -6.98
N SER A 24 -26.08 -4.40 -5.96
CA SER A 24 -24.98 -3.45 -5.77
C SER A 24 -23.66 -4.08 -5.32
N VAL A 25 -23.65 -5.32 -4.83
CA VAL A 25 -22.43 -5.97 -4.32
C VAL A 25 -21.51 -6.36 -5.47
N ILE A 26 -20.26 -5.90 -5.42
CA ILE A 26 -19.23 -6.14 -6.46
C ILE A 26 -18.01 -6.90 -5.94
N SER A 27 -17.84 -7.03 -4.63
CA SER A 27 -16.79 -7.85 -4.01
C SER A 27 -17.20 -8.35 -2.63
N ILE A 28 -16.85 -9.61 -2.32
CA ILE A 28 -16.87 -10.17 -0.96
C ILE A 28 -15.54 -10.84 -0.70
N THR A 29 -14.84 -10.44 0.35
CA THR A 29 -13.51 -10.96 0.71
C THR A 29 -13.45 -11.29 2.20
N PHE A 30 -13.09 -12.52 2.52
CA PHE A 30 -12.80 -12.94 3.89
C PHE A 30 -11.34 -12.66 4.21
N VAL A 31 -11.07 -12.01 5.34
CA VAL A 31 -9.73 -11.52 5.69
C VAL A 31 -9.36 -11.87 7.14
N GLY A 32 -8.14 -11.51 7.53
CA GLY A 32 -7.70 -11.63 8.92
C GLY A 32 -7.43 -13.07 9.37
N SER A 33 -7.62 -13.32 10.67
CA SER A 33 -7.23 -14.59 11.31
C SER A 33 -8.10 -15.77 10.89
N PHE A 34 -9.32 -15.53 10.39
CA PHE A 34 -10.25 -16.58 9.97
C PHE A 34 -9.64 -17.53 8.94
N GLU A 35 -8.99 -16.98 7.92
CA GLU A 35 -8.37 -17.78 6.85
C GLU A 35 -7.24 -18.66 7.37
N SER A 36 -6.45 -18.14 8.32
CA SER A 36 -5.32 -18.85 8.94
C SER A 36 -5.68 -19.75 10.13
N ALA A 37 -6.92 -19.71 10.64
CA ALA A 37 -7.31 -20.43 11.85
C ALA A 37 -7.28 -21.95 11.62
N THR A 38 -6.73 -22.70 12.56
CA THR A 38 -6.69 -24.19 12.53
C THR A 38 -7.67 -24.82 13.52
N ASP A 39 -8.29 -24.02 14.38
CA ASP A 39 -9.22 -24.46 15.42
C ASP A 39 -10.50 -23.60 15.44
N LEU A 40 -11.65 -24.24 15.64
CA LEU A 40 -12.96 -23.62 15.77
C LEU A 40 -13.05 -22.61 16.91
N ARG A 41 -12.29 -22.82 17.99
CA ARG A 41 -12.19 -21.90 19.13
C ARG A 41 -11.54 -20.56 18.75
N LEU A 42 -10.83 -20.51 17.62
CA LEU A 42 -10.18 -19.31 17.09
C LEU A 42 -11.08 -18.53 16.12
N ILE A 43 -12.27 -19.06 15.80
CA ILE A 43 -13.29 -18.40 14.97
C ILE A 43 -14.18 -17.55 15.87
N SER A 44 -13.66 -16.45 16.41
CA SER A 44 -14.46 -15.48 17.17
C SER A 44 -15.02 -14.40 16.24
N ASP A 45 -14.14 -13.59 15.65
CA ASP A 45 -14.47 -12.59 14.63
C ASP A 45 -14.05 -13.07 13.25
N ILE A 46 -15.02 -13.16 12.35
CA ILE A 46 -14.84 -13.42 10.93
C ILE A 46 -14.89 -12.09 10.20
N ASP A 47 -13.71 -11.53 9.91
CA ASP A 47 -13.58 -10.27 9.20
C ASP A 47 -13.96 -10.45 7.72
N ILE A 48 -14.97 -9.71 7.28
CA ILE A 48 -15.50 -9.76 5.92
C ILE A 48 -15.55 -8.35 5.36
N ILE A 49 -14.92 -8.15 4.22
CA ILE A 49 -14.99 -6.92 3.44
C ILE A 49 -16.02 -7.10 2.34
N VAL A 50 -17.03 -6.22 2.31
CA VAL A 50 -18.03 -6.17 1.25
C VAL A 50 -17.88 -4.84 0.52
N ILE A 51 -17.67 -4.89 -0.80
CA ILE A 51 -17.67 -3.68 -1.63
C ILE A 51 -18.94 -3.63 -2.44
N VAL A 52 -19.61 -2.48 -2.42
CA VAL A 52 -20.75 -2.15 -3.26
C VAL A 52 -20.39 -1.09 -4.29
N ASP A 53 -21.15 -0.98 -5.37
CA ASP A 53 -21.00 0.08 -6.37
C ASP A 53 -21.28 1.47 -5.77
N HIS A 54 -22.39 1.61 -5.05
CA HIS A 54 -22.85 2.83 -4.40
C HIS A 54 -23.47 2.52 -3.04
N LEU A 55 -22.92 3.10 -1.98
CA LEU A 55 -23.44 2.88 -0.64
C LEU A 55 -24.61 3.82 -0.34
N THR A 56 -25.73 3.24 0.03
CA THR A 56 -26.92 3.94 0.52
C THR A 56 -27.46 3.24 1.75
N GLN A 57 -28.28 3.94 2.57
CA GLN A 57 -28.91 3.31 3.73
C GLN A 57 -29.76 2.07 3.38
N PRO A 58 -30.57 2.07 2.29
CA PRO A 58 -31.30 0.87 1.87
C PRO A 58 -30.38 -0.31 1.53
N VAL A 59 -29.31 -0.07 0.76
CA VAL A 59 -28.34 -1.12 0.40
C VAL A 59 -27.66 -1.69 1.64
N PHE A 60 -27.22 -0.82 2.56
CA PHE A 60 -26.59 -1.26 3.81
C PHE A 60 -27.53 -2.14 4.65
N LYS A 61 -28.79 -1.71 4.82
CA LYS A 61 -29.80 -2.47 5.56
C LYS A 61 -30.15 -3.81 4.89
N GLU A 62 -30.25 -3.84 3.56
CA GLU A 62 -30.53 -5.08 2.84
C GLU A 62 -29.43 -6.13 3.08
N ILE A 63 -28.16 -5.71 3.06
CA ILE A 63 -27.01 -6.57 3.38
C ILE A 63 -27.06 -7.03 4.84
N GLU A 64 -27.33 -6.11 5.78
CA GLU A 64 -27.48 -6.41 7.21
C GLU A 64 -28.58 -7.45 7.45
N GLU A 65 -29.77 -7.26 6.87
CA GLU A 65 -30.92 -8.17 7.00
C GLU A 65 -30.61 -9.55 6.40
N LYS A 66 -30.03 -9.61 5.20
CA LYS A 66 -29.66 -10.87 4.54
C LYS A 66 -28.54 -11.62 5.26
N ALA A 67 -27.59 -10.93 5.87
CA ALA A 67 -26.57 -11.58 6.70
C ALA A 67 -27.14 -12.02 8.06
N GLY A 68 -28.07 -11.26 8.63
CA GLY A 68 -28.63 -11.47 9.97
C GLY A 68 -29.56 -12.66 10.08
N ILE A 69 -30.07 -13.18 8.96
CA ILE A 69 -30.89 -14.40 8.94
C ILE A 69 -30.06 -15.69 9.06
N ILE A 70 -28.74 -15.63 8.88
CA ILE A 70 -27.86 -16.80 8.93
C ILE A 70 -27.81 -17.34 10.36
N LYS A 71 -28.02 -18.65 10.50
CA LYS A 71 -27.97 -19.35 11.78
C LYS A 71 -26.77 -20.30 11.83
N GLY A 72 -26.42 -20.71 13.04
CA GLY A 72 -25.36 -21.70 13.27
C GLY A 72 -25.58 -23.00 12.49
N GLU A 73 -26.83 -23.45 12.35
CA GLU A 73 -27.19 -24.64 11.56
C GLU A 73 -26.79 -24.53 10.08
N ASP A 74 -26.87 -23.34 9.49
CA ASP A 74 -26.54 -23.08 8.09
C ASP A 74 -25.04 -23.17 7.80
N ILE A 75 -24.21 -23.07 8.85
CA ILE A 75 -22.75 -23.05 8.77
C ILE A 75 -22.08 -24.21 9.53
N PHE A 76 -22.83 -25.28 9.79
CA PHE A 76 -22.36 -26.47 10.52
C PHE A 76 -21.93 -26.23 11.97
N LEU A 77 -22.44 -25.15 12.59
CA LEU A 77 -22.24 -24.80 14.00
C LEU A 77 -23.60 -24.66 14.71
N PRO A 78 -24.44 -25.72 14.81
CA PRO A 78 -25.82 -25.60 15.30
C PRO A 78 -25.96 -25.08 16.73
N GLU A 79 -24.90 -25.23 17.55
CA GLU A 79 -24.87 -24.70 18.93
C GLU A 79 -24.40 -23.24 19.01
N TYR A 80 -24.00 -22.63 17.89
CA TYR A 80 -23.46 -21.27 17.86
C TYR A 80 -24.54 -20.26 17.48
N GLN A 81 -24.57 -19.14 18.21
CA GLN A 81 -25.30 -17.95 17.81
C GLN A 81 -24.47 -17.12 16.82
N ILE A 82 -25.10 -16.63 15.77
CA ILE A 82 -24.48 -15.70 14.83
C ILE A 82 -24.76 -14.27 15.29
N LYS A 83 -23.73 -13.44 15.34
CA LYS A 83 -23.82 -12.01 15.68
C LYS A 83 -23.21 -11.18 14.57
N LEU A 84 -23.87 -10.11 14.17
CA LEU A 84 -23.30 -9.16 13.22
C LEU A 84 -22.56 -8.05 13.96
N ASN A 85 -21.37 -7.75 13.49
CA ASN A 85 -20.62 -6.54 13.84
C ASN A 85 -20.48 -5.70 12.57
N LEU A 86 -21.12 -4.53 12.53
CA LEU A 86 -21.08 -3.61 11.38
C LEU A 86 -20.22 -2.36 11.67
N SER A 87 -19.45 -2.40 12.76
CA SER A 87 -18.57 -1.29 13.13
C SER A 87 -17.28 -1.30 12.31
N PHE A 88 -16.56 -0.19 12.33
CA PHE A 88 -15.20 -0.09 11.83
C PHE A 88 -14.25 0.11 13.00
N GLY A 89 -13.43 -0.90 13.32
CA GLY A 89 -12.51 -0.81 14.44
C GLY A 89 -12.15 -2.19 14.98
N PRO A 90 -11.33 -2.25 16.04
CA PRO A 90 -10.93 -3.51 16.67
C PRO A 90 -11.94 -3.94 17.76
N LEU A 91 -13.21 -3.54 17.66
CA LEU A 91 -14.25 -3.94 18.60
C LEU A 91 -14.55 -5.42 18.39
N LYS A 92 -14.32 -6.24 19.41
CA LYS A 92 -14.54 -7.68 19.39
C LYS A 92 -15.65 -8.10 20.32
N PHE A 93 -16.35 -9.17 19.97
CA PHE A 93 -17.31 -9.82 20.85
C PHE A 93 -16.84 -11.25 21.13
N ASN A 94 -16.76 -11.62 22.40
CA ASN A 94 -16.19 -12.90 22.83
C ASN A 94 -17.20 -13.69 23.70
N ASP A 95 -18.46 -13.64 23.32
CA ASP A 95 -19.54 -14.38 23.98
C ASP A 95 -19.36 -15.90 23.71
N GLU A 96 -19.57 -16.75 24.72
CA GLU A 96 -19.46 -18.21 24.53
C GLU A 96 -20.40 -18.71 23.42
N LYS A 97 -19.92 -19.64 22.60
CA LYS A 97 -20.65 -20.20 21.45
C LYS A 97 -21.26 -19.12 20.54
N THR A 98 -20.54 -18.03 20.33
CA THR A 98 -20.94 -16.99 19.38
C THR A 98 -19.92 -16.91 18.25
N ALA A 99 -20.40 -16.92 17.01
CA ALA A 99 -19.62 -16.60 15.83
C ALA A 99 -20.00 -15.20 15.36
N VAL A 100 -19.03 -14.29 15.33
CA VAL A 100 -19.26 -12.90 14.94
C VAL A 100 -18.88 -12.75 13.47
N PHE A 101 -19.83 -12.32 12.66
CA PHE A 101 -19.53 -11.85 11.31
C PHE A 101 -19.29 -10.35 11.37
N HIS A 102 -18.04 -9.95 11.23
CA HIS A 102 -17.65 -8.55 11.18
C HIS A 102 -17.69 -8.07 9.73
N LEU A 103 -18.84 -7.52 9.33
CA LEU A 103 -19.09 -7.05 7.97
C LEU A 103 -18.72 -5.57 7.87
N MET A 104 -17.58 -5.31 7.25
CA MET A 104 -17.15 -3.97 6.87
C MET A 104 -17.60 -3.71 5.43
N ILE A 105 -18.65 -2.89 5.29
CA ILE A 105 -19.28 -2.58 4.01
C ILE A 105 -18.76 -1.23 3.53
N TYR A 106 -18.23 -1.17 2.31
CA TYR A 106 -17.75 0.06 1.67
C TYR A 106 -18.35 0.20 0.27
N ASP A 107 -18.55 1.42 -0.21
CA ASP A 107 -18.51 1.65 -1.66
C ASP A 107 -17.06 1.77 -2.15
N VAL A 108 -16.89 1.92 -3.46
CA VAL A 108 -15.57 2.07 -4.09
C VAL A 108 -14.79 3.25 -3.50
N GLU A 109 -15.44 4.42 -3.33
CA GLU A 109 -14.79 5.61 -2.78
C GLU A 109 -14.47 5.45 -1.27
N GLY A 110 -15.35 4.79 -0.51
CA GLY A 110 -15.11 4.44 0.89
C GLY A 110 -13.92 3.50 1.06
N HIS A 111 -13.78 2.50 0.19
CA HIS A 111 -12.63 1.60 0.17
C HIS A 111 -11.34 2.35 -0.18
N ARG A 112 -11.38 3.18 -1.24
CA ARG A 112 -10.26 4.05 -1.64
C ARG A 112 -9.80 4.96 -0.51
N LYS A 113 -10.75 5.62 0.16
CA LYS A 113 -10.48 6.45 1.33
C LYS A 113 -9.83 5.63 2.45
N HIS A 114 -10.31 4.42 2.73
CA HIS A 114 -9.72 3.54 3.74
C HIS A 114 -8.28 3.15 3.38
N VAL A 115 -8.02 2.82 2.11
CA VAL A 115 -6.67 2.53 1.62
C VAL A 115 -5.72 3.72 1.83
N ILE A 116 -6.19 4.94 1.61
CA ILE A 116 -5.36 6.15 1.82
C ILE A 116 -5.11 6.40 3.32
N GLU A 117 -6.13 6.21 4.16
CA GLU A 117 -6.07 6.56 5.59
C GLU A 117 -5.53 5.43 6.50
N SER A 118 -5.54 4.18 6.03
CA SER A 118 -5.06 2.99 6.73
C SER A 118 -4.51 1.93 5.74
N PRO A 119 -3.46 2.26 4.97
CA PRO A 119 -2.97 1.43 3.88
C PRO A 119 -2.50 0.05 4.33
N PHE A 120 -1.89 -0.08 5.52
CA PHE A 120 -1.35 -1.36 5.98
C PHE A 120 -2.42 -2.43 6.21
N THR A 121 -3.58 -2.04 6.74
CA THR A 121 -4.69 -2.97 6.96
C THR A 121 -5.27 -3.43 5.63
N CYS A 122 -5.50 -2.52 4.68
CA CYS A 122 -5.93 -2.90 3.33
C CYS A 122 -4.88 -3.75 2.60
N LEU A 123 -3.60 -3.44 2.77
CA LEU A 123 -2.50 -4.20 2.17
C LEU A 123 -2.50 -5.65 2.70
N ASP A 124 -2.76 -5.86 3.99
CA ASP A 124 -2.95 -7.20 4.55
C ASP A 124 -4.21 -7.90 4.01
N TRP A 125 -5.27 -7.17 3.70
CA TRP A 125 -6.48 -7.74 3.09
C TRP A 125 -6.23 -8.25 1.66
N GLU A 126 -5.32 -7.63 0.91
CA GLU A 126 -5.00 -8.03 -0.46
C GLU A 126 -4.33 -9.40 -0.59
N PHE A 127 -3.87 -10.00 0.52
CA PHE A 127 -3.42 -11.40 0.50
C PHE A 127 -4.55 -12.38 0.15
N PHE A 128 -5.79 -11.99 0.41
CA PHE A 128 -6.93 -12.88 0.31
C PHE A 128 -7.68 -12.62 -0.99
N PRO A 129 -7.86 -13.65 -1.83
CA PRO A 129 -8.67 -13.50 -3.03
C PRO A 129 -10.14 -13.26 -2.64
N ALA A 130 -10.83 -12.47 -3.45
CA ALA A 130 -12.27 -12.32 -3.31
C ALA A 130 -12.96 -13.68 -3.54
N VAL A 131 -13.92 -14.01 -2.68
CA VAL A 131 -14.76 -15.20 -2.83
C VAL A 131 -15.93 -14.94 -3.78
N PHE A 132 -16.23 -13.66 -4.05
CA PHE A 132 -17.20 -13.20 -5.02
C PHE A 132 -16.73 -11.87 -5.61
N GLY A 133 -16.83 -11.70 -6.92
CA GLY A 133 -16.54 -10.44 -7.59
C GLY A 133 -15.04 -10.13 -7.75
N GLN A 134 -14.68 -8.85 -7.69
CA GLN A 134 -13.31 -8.36 -7.92
C GLN A 134 -12.44 -8.47 -6.68
N ASN A 135 -11.13 -8.69 -6.80
CA ASN A 135 -10.24 -8.59 -5.64
C ASN A 135 -10.10 -7.14 -5.19
N LEU A 136 -9.87 -6.92 -3.89
CA LEU A 136 -9.66 -5.58 -3.33
C LEU A 136 -8.54 -4.80 -4.05
N LYS A 137 -7.43 -5.49 -4.35
CA LYS A 137 -6.29 -4.91 -5.10
C LYS A 137 -6.65 -4.43 -6.52
N ASP A 138 -7.65 -5.07 -7.14
CA ASP A 138 -8.11 -4.75 -8.50
C ASP A 138 -9.12 -3.58 -8.48
N ILE A 139 -9.78 -3.37 -7.33
CA ILE A 139 -10.66 -2.21 -7.09
C ILE A 139 -9.82 -0.97 -6.78
N TYR A 140 -8.97 -1.04 -5.75
CA TYR A 140 -8.03 0.04 -5.41
C TYR A 140 -6.87 -0.46 -4.53
N SER A 141 -5.66 -0.51 -5.10
CA SER A 141 -4.49 -1.10 -4.44
C SER A 141 -3.90 -0.26 -3.29
N ALA A 142 -3.58 -0.94 -2.19
CA ALA A 142 -2.90 -0.40 -1.02
C ALA A 142 -1.36 -0.44 -1.10
N LYS A 143 -0.79 -0.94 -2.20
CA LYS A 143 0.66 -0.96 -2.43
C LYS A 143 1.27 0.45 -2.52
N GLY A 144 2.59 0.52 -2.40
CA GLY A 144 3.32 1.79 -2.31
C GLY A 144 3.23 2.45 -0.93
N VAL A 145 3.27 1.65 0.13
CA VAL A 145 3.39 2.16 1.50
C VAL A 145 4.73 2.87 1.69
N GLN A 146 4.69 3.98 2.39
CA GLN A 146 5.85 4.85 2.64
C GLN A 146 6.03 5.14 4.13
N LEU A 147 7.21 5.64 4.51
CA LEU A 147 7.53 5.97 5.91
C LEU A 147 6.45 6.82 6.59
N ALA A 148 5.93 7.83 5.88
CA ALA A 148 4.89 8.73 6.40
C ALA A 148 3.60 8.01 6.84
N ASP A 149 3.30 6.83 6.26
CA ASP A 149 2.10 6.06 6.61
C ASP A 149 2.20 5.44 8.02
N LEU A 150 3.41 5.25 8.58
CA LEU A 150 3.61 4.66 9.91
C LEU A 150 3.19 5.62 11.05
N MET A 151 3.32 6.93 10.82
CA MET A 151 2.99 7.99 11.79
C MET A 151 1.57 8.53 11.61
N GLY A 152 1.22 8.95 10.39
CA GLY A 152 0.06 9.83 10.13
C GLY A 152 -1.27 9.15 9.84
N THR A 153 -1.40 7.84 10.05
CA THR A 153 -2.60 7.09 9.67
C THR A 153 -3.59 6.93 10.82
N ARG A 154 -4.84 6.57 10.51
CA ARG A 154 -5.92 6.32 11.50
C ARG A 154 -5.54 5.29 12.58
N ARG A 155 -4.49 4.50 12.35
CA ARG A 155 -3.90 3.49 13.24
C ARG A 155 -2.36 3.63 13.30
N GLY A 156 -1.86 4.86 13.24
CA GLY A 156 -0.44 5.16 13.44
C GLY A 156 -0.04 5.08 14.93
N MET A 157 1.26 5.18 15.18
CA MET A 157 1.83 5.10 16.54
C MET A 157 1.18 6.08 17.54
N GLU A 158 0.87 7.30 17.11
CA GLU A 158 0.24 8.32 17.95
C GLU A 158 -1.19 7.94 18.38
N ALA A 159 -1.98 7.38 17.46
CA ALA A 159 -3.34 6.94 17.75
C ALA A 159 -3.35 5.78 18.75
N TYR A 160 -2.42 4.83 18.60
CA TYR A 160 -2.28 3.71 19.53
C TYR A 160 -1.90 4.18 20.94
N LEU A 161 -0.99 5.15 21.05
CA LEU A 161 -0.58 5.72 22.34
C LEU A 161 -1.73 6.46 23.03
N ASP A 162 -2.57 7.20 22.29
CA ASP A 162 -3.73 7.90 22.84
C ASP A 162 -4.80 6.92 23.37
N ASP A 163 -5.11 5.86 22.62
CA ASP A 163 -6.07 4.82 23.03
C ASP A 163 -5.57 4.06 24.29
N LEU A 164 -4.26 3.76 24.39
CA LEU A 164 -3.65 3.18 25.59
C LEU A 164 -3.81 4.09 26.81
N LYS A 165 -3.45 5.37 26.68
CA LYS A 165 -3.50 6.34 27.78
C LYS A 165 -4.92 6.56 28.29
N ARG A 166 -5.91 6.48 27.40
CA ARG A 166 -7.33 6.66 27.72
C ARG A 166 -8.02 5.38 28.19
N ARG A 167 -7.38 4.21 28.05
CA ARG A 167 -7.96 2.87 28.29
C ARG A 167 -9.27 2.65 27.51
N LYS A 168 -9.33 3.17 26.29
CA LYS A 168 -10.53 3.13 25.45
C LYS A 168 -10.18 2.61 24.06
N ILE A 169 -10.97 1.67 23.56
CA ILE A 169 -10.96 1.28 22.15
C ILE A 169 -11.82 2.26 21.39
N SER A 170 -11.27 2.84 20.33
CA SER A 170 -12.05 3.63 19.39
C SER A 170 -12.59 2.77 18.24
N TYR A 171 -13.88 2.93 17.93
CA TYR A 171 -14.53 2.34 16.75
C TYR A 171 -15.42 3.37 16.07
N ARG A 172 -15.88 3.07 14.86
CA ARG A 172 -16.77 3.94 14.09
C ARG A 172 -17.97 3.17 13.58
N ALA A 173 -19.05 3.89 13.30
CA ALA A 173 -20.20 3.36 12.56
C ALA A 173 -20.71 4.43 11.60
N TYR A 174 -21.42 4.01 10.54
CA TYR A 174 -22.00 4.96 9.60
C TYR A 174 -23.07 5.84 10.26
N ASP A 175 -23.06 7.11 9.87
CA ASP A 175 -24.11 8.08 10.15
C ASP A 175 -24.83 8.43 8.85
N PHE A 176 -25.91 7.68 8.57
CA PHE A 176 -26.75 7.87 7.39
C PHE A 176 -27.62 9.14 7.45
N SER A 177 -27.58 9.93 8.54
CA SER A 177 -28.28 11.23 8.60
C SER A 177 -27.55 12.35 7.84
N THR A 178 -26.32 12.09 7.37
CA THR A 178 -25.46 13.05 6.70
C THR A 178 -25.38 12.80 5.18
N ASN A 179 -25.16 13.86 4.39
CA ASN A 179 -24.91 13.78 2.95
C ASN A 179 -23.68 14.64 2.58
N PRO A 180 -22.55 14.04 2.17
CA PRO A 180 -22.31 12.60 1.98
C PRO A 180 -22.38 11.82 3.31
N ILE A 181 -22.58 10.49 3.24
CA ILE A 181 -22.59 9.60 4.41
C ILE A 181 -21.24 9.70 5.13
N THR A 182 -21.27 9.86 6.46
CA THR A 182 -20.07 10.00 7.28
C THR A 182 -19.91 8.86 8.29
N GLU A 183 -18.73 8.74 8.88
CA GLU A 183 -18.45 7.81 9.98
C GLU A 183 -18.45 8.58 11.31
N LYS A 184 -19.24 8.13 12.29
CA LYS A 184 -19.23 8.68 13.65
C LYS A 184 -18.31 7.85 14.55
N LYS A 185 -17.42 8.52 15.30
CA LYS A 185 -16.49 7.88 16.25
C LYS A 185 -17.18 7.61 17.59
N PHE A 186 -16.97 6.42 18.12
CA PHE A 186 -17.42 5.94 19.42
C PHE A 186 -16.22 5.39 20.21
N THR A 187 -16.40 5.18 21.52
CA THR A 187 -15.39 4.59 22.40
C THR A 187 -15.98 3.51 23.26
N TYR A 188 -15.20 2.48 23.55
CA TYR A 188 -15.53 1.38 24.46
C TYR A 188 -14.46 1.27 25.55
N ASP A 189 -14.86 1.13 26.81
CA ASP A 189 -13.92 1.00 27.93
C ASP A 189 -13.25 -0.37 27.90
N MET A 190 -11.91 -0.38 27.91
CA MET A 190 -11.16 -1.63 27.81
C MET A 190 -11.08 -2.32 29.17
N ASP A 191 -11.54 -3.57 29.27
CA ASP A 191 -11.18 -4.43 30.39
C ASP A 191 -9.71 -4.90 30.29
N GLU A 192 -9.21 -5.50 31.37
CA GLU A 192 -7.81 -5.91 31.48
C GLU A 192 -7.37 -6.89 30.38
N ARG A 193 -8.27 -7.78 29.93
CA ARG A 193 -7.96 -8.76 28.88
C ARG A 193 -7.84 -8.08 27.53
N HIS A 194 -8.78 -7.18 27.19
CA HIS A 194 -8.74 -6.42 25.94
C HIS A 194 -7.46 -5.60 25.83
N GLN A 195 -6.99 -5.04 26.94
CA GLN A 195 -5.76 -4.25 26.94
C GLN A 195 -4.52 -5.10 26.59
N LYS A 196 -4.45 -6.34 27.07
CA LYS A 196 -3.34 -7.27 26.77
C LYS A 196 -3.35 -7.75 25.33
N GLU A 197 -4.52 -8.12 24.81
CA GLU A 197 -4.66 -8.49 23.40
C GLU A 197 -4.34 -7.32 22.46
N TYR A 198 -4.70 -6.11 22.87
CA TYR A 198 -4.37 -4.89 22.17
C TYR A 198 -2.87 -4.61 22.17
N ALA A 199 -2.16 -4.82 23.30
CA ALA A 199 -0.71 -4.69 23.36
C ALA A 199 0.00 -5.60 22.34
N TYR A 200 -0.39 -6.89 22.30
CA TYR A 200 0.11 -7.83 21.29
C TYR A 200 -0.17 -7.37 19.86
N HIS A 201 -1.38 -6.84 19.60
CA HIS A 201 -1.76 -6.32 18.30
C HIS A 201 -0.86 -5.15 17.89
N VAL A 202 -0.71 -4.14 18.75
CA VAL A 202 0.05 -2.93 18.46
C VAL A 202 1.51 -3.26 18.14
N ILE A 203 2.20 -4.00 19.01
CA ILE A 203 3.62 -4.33 18.80
C ILE A 203 3.82 -5.13 17.51
N LYS A 204 2.98 -6.17 17.28
CA LYS A 204 3.05 -7.01 16.08
C LYS A 204 2.90 -6.18 14.80
N PHE A 205 1.86 -5.36 14.73
CA PHE A 205 1.55 -4.64 13.50
C PHE A 205 2.50 -3.47 13.26
N LEU A 206 3.03 -2.80 14.29
CA LEU A 206 4.08 -1.80 14.10
C LEU A 206 5.37 -2.42 13.57
N MET A 207 5.78 -3.58 14.10
CA MET A 207 6.93 -4.32 13.57
C MET A 207 6.73 -4.73 12.10
N LEU A 208 5.57 -5.34 11.79
CA LEU A 208 5.24 -5.77 10.42
C LEU A 208 5.18 -4.58 9.46
N ASN A 209 4.52 -3.49 9.84
CA ASN A 209 4.32 -2.34 8.98
C ASN A 209 5.64 -1.63 8.65
N LEU A 210 6.56 -1.55 9.62
CA LEU A 210 7.89 -1.06 9.35
C LEU A 210 8.62 -1.95 8.32
N ILE A 211 8.59 -3.27 8.51
CA ILE A 211 9.21 -4.22 7.57
C ILE A 211 8.62 -4.06 6.16
N LYS A 212 7.28 -3.95 6.05
CA LYS A 212 6.61 -3.70 4.76
C LYS A 212 7.14 -2.44 4.07
N ILE A 213 7.36 -1.36 4.82
CA ILE A 213 7.93 -0.12 4.27
C ILE A 213 9.38 -0.32 3.83
N ILE A 214 10.27 -0.81 4.70
CA ILE A 214 11.70 -0.83 4.36
C ILE A 214 12.05 -1.90 3.32
N ARG A 215 11.31 -3.01 3.29
CA ARG A 215 11.51 -4.09 2.30
C ARG A 215 10.72 -3.86 1.02
N GLN A 216 9.71 -2.98 1.04
CA GLN A 216 8.76 -2.77 -0.06
C GLN A 216 8.10 -4.07 -0.52
N THR A 217 7.81 -4.97 0.42
CA THR A 217 7.13 -6.24 0.17
C THR A 217 6.08 -6.48 1.23
N ASN A 218 5.00 -7.19 0.85
CA ASN A 218 4.01 -7.65 1.80
C ASN A 218 4.20 -9.15 2.00
N GLN A 219 4.92 -9.54 3.06
CA GLN A 219 5.23 -10.93 3.40
C GLN A 219 4.58 -11.32 4.72
N ARG A 220 4.24 -12.61 4.86
CA ARG A 220 3.76 -13.18 6.13
C ARG A 220 4.95 -13.74 6.89
N PHE A 221 4.99 -13.45 8.18
CA PHE A 221 6.02 -13.92 9.10
C PHE A 221 5.37 -14.71 10.24
N SER A 222 6.00 -15.81 10.64
CA SER A 222 5.82 -16.36 11.98
C SER A 222 6.29 -15.35 13.03
N ALA A 223 5.93 -15.56 14.30
CA ALA A 223 6.36 -14.67 15.37
C ALA A 223 7.90 -14.66 15.52
N GLN A 224 8.55 -15.81 15.31
CA GLN A 224 10.00 -15.96 15.36
C GLN A 224 10.66 -15.21 14.20
N GLU A 225 10.22 -15.43 12.97
CA GLU A 225 10.81 -14.74 11.81
C GLU A 225 10.62 -13.22 11.90
N LEU A 226 9.46 -12.75 12.37
CA LEU A 226 9.19 -11.32 12.59
C LEU A 226 10.11 -10.73 13.66
N SER A 227 10.32 -11.46 14.76
CA SER A 227 11.23 -11.09 15.85
C SER A 227 12.67 -10.98 15.35
N GLU A 228 13.11 -11.91 14.51
CA GLU A 228 14.45 -11.93 13.92
C GLU A 228 14.66 -10.78 12.94
N GLU A 229 13.79 -10.61 11.94
CA GLU A 229 13.89 -9.52 10.96
C GLU A 229 13.87 -8.14 11.63
N PHE A 230 12.92 -7.91 12.54
CA PHE A 230 12.83 -6.63 13.24
C PHE A 230 14.02 -6.39 14.16
N GLY A 231 14.47 -7.43 14.88
CA GLY A 231 15.61 -7.34 15.80
C GLY A 231 16.93 -7.01 15.11
N GLN A 232 17.09 -7.34 13.82
CA GLN A 232 18.27 -7.00 13.03
C GLN A 232 18.35 -5.51 12.66
N LEU A 233 17.23 -4.78 12.67
CA LEU A 233 17.19 -3.36 12.29
C LEU A 233 17.92 -2.45 13.29
N ASN A 234 17.89 -2.81 14.57
CA ASN A 234 18.61 -2.08 15.61
C ASN A 234 18.89 -3.01 16.81
N PRO A 235 20.14 -3.05 17.33
CA PRO A 235 20.45 -3.79 18.55
C PRO A 235 19.55 -3.46 19.75
N SER A 236 19.05 -2.22 19.86
CA SER A 236 18.14 -1.80 20.94
C SER A 236 16.78 -2.50 20.88
N PHE A 237 16.37 -3.03 19.72
CA PHE A 237 15.08 -3.68 19.54
C PHE A 237 15.03 -5.10 20.13
N LYS A 238 16.16 -5.68 20.52
CA LYS A 238 16.22 -7.04 21.08
C LYS A 238 15.31 -7.23 22.30
N ARG A 239 15.20 -6.21 23.17
CA ARG A 239 14.29 -6.26 24.34
C ARG A 239 12.82 -6.29 23.91
N HIS A 240 12.48 -5.53 22.87
CA HIS A 240 11.11 -5.43 22.36
C HIS A 240 10.68 -6.69 21.62
N THR A 241 11.60 -7.33 20.91
CA THR A 241 11.32 -8.59 20.22
C THR A 241 11.13 -9.75 21.19
N GLN A 242 11.87 -9.77 22.31
CA GLN A 242 11.63 -10.70 23.42
C GLN A 242 10.26 -10.46 24.07
N PHE A 243 9.90 -9.20 24.33
CA PHE A 243 8.58 -8.85 24.85
C PHE A 243 7.45 -9.28 23.91
N PHE A 244 7.59 -9.04 22.60
CA PHE A 244 6.66 -9.51 21.59
C PHE A 244 6.47 -11.04 21.60
N LEU A 245 7.56 -11.81 21.67
CA LEU A 245 7.50 -13.27 21.75
C LEU A 245 6.81 -13.73 23.05
N ALA A 246 7.09 -13.09 24.18
CA ALA A 246 6.42 -13.40 25.45
C ALA A 246 4.89 -13.17 25.35
N LEU A 247 4.46 -12.05 24.74
CA LEU A 247 3.04 -11.80 24.46
C LEU A 247 2.45 -12.83 23.48
N HIS A 248 3.21 -13.26 22.47
CA HIS A 248 2.76 -14.27 21.52
C HIS A 248 2.49 -15.61 22.20
N PHE A 249 3.44 -16.11 22.99
CA PHE A 249 3.33 -17.38 23.68
C PHE A 249 2.28 -17.35 24.81
N TRP A 250 2.11 -16.22 25.49
CA TRP A 250 0.98 -16.03 26.40
C TRP A 250 -0.36 -16.16 25.65
N LYS A 251 -0.49 -15.51 24.49
CA LYS A 251 -1.74 -15.48 23.71
C LYS A 251 -2.13 -16.84 23.12
N TYR A 252 -1.17 -17.59 22.59
CA TYR A 252 -1.46 -18.80 21.82
C TYR A 252 -1.07 -20.11 22.52
N ASP A 253 -0.10 -20.07 23.45
CA ASP A 253 0.45 -21.28 24.08
C ASP A 253 0.16 -21.36 25.60
N GLN A 254 -0.72 -20.48 26.12
CA GLN A 254 -1.10 -20.42 27.53
C GLN A 254 0.10 -20.30 28.49
N GLN A 255 1.19 -19.68 28.03
CA GLN A 255 2.35 -19.40 28.89
C GLN A 255 2.06 -18.28 29.88
N LEU A 256 3.00 -18.10 30.83
CA LEU A 256 2.93 -17.05 31.85
C LEU A 256 2.79 -15.66 31.24
N GLU A 257 1.89 -14.88 31.82
CA GLU A 257 1.63 -13.50 31.43
C GLU A 257 2.88 -12.61 31.67
N PRO A 258 3.29 -11.80 30.68
CA PRO A 258 4.37 -10.84 30.86
C PRO A 258 4.02 -9.78 31.92
N GLN A 259 5.00 -9.34 32.70
CA GLN A 259 4.82 -8.23 33.65
C GLN A 259 4.97 -6.88 32.93
N LEU A 260 4.38 -5.82 33.47
CA LEU A 260 4.57 -4.43 32.98
C LEU A 260 4.27 -4.25 31.48
N ILE A 261 3.19 -4.87 30.99
CA ILE A 261 2.84 -4.89 29.56
C ILE A 261 2.72 -3.48 28.98
N PHE A 262 2.15 -2.54 29.74
CA PHE A 262 1.92 -1.17 29.25
C PHE A 262 3.20 -0.36 29.21
N GLU A 263 4.00 -0.44 30.26
CA GLU A 263 5.28 0.25 30.34
C GLU A 263 6.20 -0.23 29.22
N GLN A 264 6.28 -1.56 29.00
CA GLN A 264 7.07 -2.12 27.90
C GLN A 264 6.54 -1.72 26.52
N LEU A 265 5.23 -1.66 26.34
CA LEU A 265 4.63 -1.22 25.07
C LEU A 265 4.85 0.28 24.82
N GLU A 266 4.73 1.12 25.84
CA GLU A 266 5.01 2.55 25.74
C GLU A 266 6.48 2.79 25.41
N GLU A 267 7.41 2.09 26.09
CA GLU A 267 8.84 2.12 25.76
C GLU A 267 9.12 1.66 24.33
N PHE A 268 8.44 0.61 23.85
CA PHE A 268 8.55 0.16 22.46
C PHE A 268 8.14 1.25 21.47
N ILE A 269 6.97 1.88 21.67
CA ILE A 269 6.47 2.92 20.77
C ILE A 269 7.40 4.15 20.78
N GLN A 270 7.93 4.52 21.95
CA GLN A 270 8.88 5.63 22.08
C GLN A 270 10.20 5.34 21.37
N ASP A 271 10.81 4.18 21.61
CA ASP A 271 12.07 3.78 20.98
C ASP A 271 11.91 3.67 19.46
N LEU A 272 10.80 3.08 18.99
CA LEU A 272 10.50 2.98 17.56
C LEU A 272 10.30 4.37 16.95
N SER A 273 9.63 5.29 17.65
CA SER A 273 9.43 6.66 17.18
C SER A 273 10.76 7.43 17.06
N ILE A 274 11.66 7.29 18.04
CA ILE A 274 13.00 7.89 18.01
C ILE A 274 13.81 7.32 16.84
N TRP A 275 13.82 5.99 16.70
CA TRP A 275 14.54 5.33 15.62
C TRP A 275 13.98 5.71 14.25
N TYR A 276 12.65 5.74 14.09
CA TYR A 276 11.97 6.17 12.87
C TYR A 276 12.34 7.60 12.49
N LYS A 277 12.35 8.52 13.47
CA LYS A 277 12.73 9.92 13.23
C LYS A 277 14.17 10.01 12.73
N ASN A 278 15.10 9.34 13.41
CA ASN A 278 16.50 9.28 13.00
C ASN A 278 16.64 8.69 11.60
N LEU A 279 15.95 7.58 11.30
CA LEU A 279 15.93 6.97 9.98
C LEU A 279 15.43 7.96 8.92
N ASN A 280 14.28 8.61 9.11
CA ASN A 280 13.72 9.54 8.14
C ASN A 280 14.59 10.79 7.90
N GLU A 281 15.36 11.23 8.90
CA GLU A 281 16.31 12.35 8.79
C GLU A 281 17.62 11.94 8.11
N THR A 282 18.07 10.69 8.31
CA THR A 282 19.36 10.20 7.80
C THR A 282 19.28 9.50 6.46
N LEU A 283 18.11 8.98 6.07
CA LEU A 283 17.99 8.27 4.80
C LEU A 283 18.20 9.22 3.62
N PRO A 284 19.10 8.87 2.68
CA PRO A 284 19.31 9.62 1.46
C PRO A 284 17.99 9.83 0.70
N ILE A 285 17.82 11.01 0.14
CA ILE A 285 16.67 11.36 -0.70
C ILE A 285 17.13 11.35 -2.15
N LEU A 286 16.46 10.54 -2.96
CA LEU A 286 16.61 10.53 -4.41
C LEU A 286 15.40 11.23 -5.03
N SER A 287 15.61 12.43 -5.57
CA SER A 287 14.58 13.21 -6.26
C SER A 287 14.66 12.95 -7.77
N PHE A 288 13.76 12.12 -8.31
CA PHE A 288 13.66 11.91 -9.75
C PHE A 288 12.86 13.03 -10.41
N ILE A 289 13.44 13.66 -11.42
CA ILE A 289 12.92 14.87 -12.03
C ILE A 289 12.89 14.67 -13.55
N ARG A 290 11.72 14.86 -14.16
CA ARG A 290 11.63 14.88 -15.62
C ARG A 290 12.26 16.17 -16.14
N HIS A 291 13.04 16.09 -17.21
CA HIS A 291 13.59 17.28 -17.87
C HIS A 291 12.51 18.34 -18.18
N GLY A 292 12.93 19.61 -18.32
CA GLY A 292 12.06 20.71 -18.77
C GLY A 292 11.41 20.46 -20.12
N LYS A 293 10.32 21.17 -20.42
CA LYS A 293 9.63 21.02 -21.73
C LYS A 293 10.57 21.40 -22.87
N THR A 294 10.42 20.74 -24.00
CA THR A 294 11.17 20.96 -25.25
C THR A 294 10.19 21.28 -26.38
N LEU A 295 10.69 21.80 -27.51
CA LEU A 295 9.88 22.01 -28.71
C LEU A 295 9.28 20.72 -29.29
N LEU A 296 9.89 19.55 -28.99
CA LEU A 296 9.42 18.24 -29.48
C LEU A 296 8.59 17.49 -28.44
N ASN A 297 8.07 18.17 -27.42
CA ASN A 297 6.98 17.65 -26.60
C ASN A 297 5.61 17.96 -27.24
N ASP A 298 5.48 17.62 -28.52
CA ASP A 298 4.36 17.92 -29.42
C ASP A 298 3.38 16.74 -29.57
N GLY A 299 3.62 15.64 -28.86
CA GLY A 299 2.85 14.39 -28.95
C GLY A 299 3.53 13.31 -29.78
N SER A 300 4.62 13.63 -30.50
CA SER A 300 5.45 12.62 -31.16
C SER A 300 6.29 11.83 -30.14
N PHE A 301 6.63 10.59 -30.47
CA PHE A 301 7.50 9.73 -29.65
C PHE A 301 8.91 10.30 -29.55
N LEU A 302 9.24 10.95 -28.43
CA LEU A 302 10.54 11.57 -28.15
C LEU A 302 11.41 10.65 -27.28
N GLY A 303 12.25 9.85 -27.89
CA GLY A 303 13.15 8.89 -27.26
C GLY A 303 14.60 9.33 -27.27
N VAL A 304 15.51 8.36 -27.40
CA VAL A 304 16.96 8.61 -27.50
C VAL A 304 17.39 9.06 -28.90
N GLY A 305 16.58 8.82 -29.94
CA GLY A 305 16.94 9.13 -31.32
C GLY A 305 16.83 10.62 -31.68
N ARG A 306 16.21 11.43 -30.81
CA ARG A 306 16.13 12.89 -30.95
C ARG A 306 16.60 13.58 -29.68
N ASN A 307 17.39 14.63 -29.85
CA ASN A 307 18.07 15.30 -28.74
C ASN A 307 17.82 16.83 -28.68
N PRO A 308 16.54 17.28 -28.59
CA PRO A 308 16.25 18.70 -28.44
C PRO A 308 16.71 19.23 -27.09
N ASP A 309 16.94 20.53 -27.03
CA ASP A 309 17.13 21.24 -25.76
C ASP A 309 15.78 21.65 -25.14
N ILE A 310 15.82 22.05 -23.87
CA ILE A 310 14.66 22.59 -23.16
C ILE A 310 14.34 24.03 -23.59
N LEU A 311 13.06 24.38 -23.46
CA LEU A 311 12.63 25.77 -23.42
C LEU A 311 13.15 26.44 -22.14
N PRO A 312 13.31 27.78 -22.12
CA PRO A 312 13.72 28.49 -20.91
C PRO A 312 12.84 28.15 -19.70
N LEU A 313 13.48 27.82 -18.59
CA LEU A 313 12.79 27.55 -17.33
C LEU A 313 12.58 28.84 -16.54
N GLU A 314 11.36 29.03 -16.05
CA GLU A 314 11.06 30.10 -15.10
C GLU A 314 11.54 29.71 -13.69
N SER A 315 11.93 30.70 -12.87
CA SER A 315 12.50 30.43 -11.54
C SER A 315 11.54 29.70 -10.59
N ASN A 316 10.22 29.85 -10.78
CA ASN A 316 9.18 29.14 -10.02
C ASN A 316 9.01 27.66 -10.44
N GLN A 317 9.56 27.25 -11.59
CA GLN A 317 9.53 25.87 -12.08
C GLN A 317 10.70 25.04 -11.55
N ILE A 318 11.78 25.70 -11.14
CA ILE A 318 13.02 25.04 -10.71
C ILE A 318 12.90 24.71 -9.22
N PRO A 319 13.10 23.45 -8.81
CA PRO A 319 13.18 23.07 -7.40
C PRO A 319 14.17 23.95 -6.64
N THR A 320 13.74 24.47 -5.50
CA THR A 320 14.54 25.39 -4.68
C THR A 320 15.56 24.68 -3.81
N ASP A 321 15.45 23.35 -3.69
CA ASP A 321 16.34 22.52 -2.89
C ASP A 321 17.79 22.59 -3.42
N GLU A 322 18.75 22.53 -2.50
CA GLU A 322 20.15 22.34 -2.84
C GLU A 322 20.48 20.85 -2.80
N PHE A 323 21.06 20.33 -3.87
CA PHE A 323 21.40 18.91 -4.01
C PHE A 323 22.90 18.70 -3.85
N ASP A 324 23.31 17.67 -3.13
CA ASP A 324 24.74 17.34 -2.96
C ASP A 324 25.35 16.76 -4.24
N LEU A 325 24.51 16.08 -5.03
CA LEU A 325 24.89 15.44 -6.28
C LEU A 325 23.72 15.46 -7.26
N ILE A 326 24.03 15.67 -8.53
CA ILE A 326 23.03 15.71 -9.60
C ILE A 326 23.43 14.69 -10.68
N TYR A 327 22.62 13.66 -10.87
CA TYR A 327 22.72 12.79 -12.03
C TYR A 327 21.83 13.30 -13.16
N THR A 328 22.29 13.13 -14.39
CA THR A 328 21.53 13.44 -15.60
C THR A 328 21.64 12.29 -16.60
N GLY A 329 20.65 12.09 -17.45
CA GLY A 329 20.86 11.36 -18.70
C GLY A 329 21.88 12.10 -19.60
N THR A 330 22.32 11.45 -20.67
CA THR A 330 23.28 12.03 -21.63
C THR A 330 22.61 12.91 -22.70
N LEU A 331 21.29 13.09 -22.63
CA LEU A 331 20.54 13.89 -23.59
C LEU A 331 20.53 15.37 -23.17
N GLN A 332 20.58 16.28 -24.13
CA GLN A 332 20.72 17.72 -23.93
C GLN A 332 19.64 18.26 -22.99
N ARG A 333 18.38 17.85 -23.17
CA ARG A 333 17.28 18.24 -22.28
C ARG A 333 17.49 17.89 -20.80
N THR A 334 18.06 16.73 -20.48
CA THR A 334 18.36 16.36 -19.08
C THR A 334 19.58 17.13 -18.57
N ILE A 335 20.60 17.32 -19.39
CA ILE A 335 21.80 18.08 -19.05
C ILE A 335 21.43 19.54 -18.75
N SER A 336 20.72 20.23 -19.64
CA SER A 336 20.30 21.62 -19.46
C SER A 336 19.40 21.80 -18.25
N THR A 337 18.50 20.85 -17.99
CA THR A 337 17.67 20.89 -16.77
C THR A 337 18.52 20.69 -15.52
N GLY A 338 19.47 19.75 -15.53
CA GLY A 338 20.40 19.52 -14.42
C GLY A 338 21.32 20.71 -14.15
N LEU A 339 21.72 21.46 -15.18
CA LEU A 339 22.48 22.71 -15.05
C LEU A 339 21.69 23.82 -14.34
N ALA A 340 20.36 23.83 -14.49
CA ALA A 340 19.49 24.80 -13.83
C ALA A 340 19.25 24.50 -12.34
N LEU A 341 19.49 23.26 -11.88
CA LEU A 341 19.34 22.88 -10.48
C LEU A 341 20.50 23.39 -9.61
N LYS A 342 20.19 23.73 -8.36
CA LYS A 342 21.17 24.20 -7.38
C LYS A 342 21.93 23.03 -6.76
N GLY A 343 23.22 23.25 -6.51
CA GLY A 343 24.07 22.33 -5.76
C GLY A 343 25.14 21.62 -6.59
N GLY A 344 25.60 20.48 -6.08
CA GLY A 344 26.90 19.88 -6.31
C GLY A 344 27.17 19.29 -7.69
N ASN A 345 28.11 18.34 -7.70
CA ASN A 345 28.70 17.79 -8.92
C ASN A 345 27.62 17.20 -9.84
N LYS A 346 27.82 17.38 -11.15
CA LYS A 346 26.89 16.91 -12.18
C LYS A 346 27.52 15.72 -12.90
N ILE A 347 26.88 14.56 -12.84
CA ILE A 347 27.36 13.32 -13.44
C ILE A 347 26.35 12.89 -14.51
N GLN A 348 26.86 12.58 -15.71
CA GLN A 348 26.04 11.99 -16.77
C GLN A 348 26.03 10.46 -16.64
N GLU A 349 24.87 9.86 -16.80
CA GLU A 349 24.65 8.44 -16.68
C GLU A 349 23.73 7.95 -17.81
N PRO A 350 24.26 7.21 -18.80
CA PRO A 350 23.46 6.67 -19.91
C PRO A 350 22.29 5.79 -19.47
N LEU A 351 22.37 5.12 -18.31
CA LEU A 351 21.27 4.32 -17.77
C LEU A 351 20.04 5.16 -17.42
N LEU A 352 20.14 6.50 -17.39
CA LEU A 352 19.02 7.42 -17.14
C LEU A 352 18.37 7.98 -18.40
N ASN A 353 18.82 7.58 -19.59
CA ASN A 353 18.25 8.07 -20.84
C ASN A 353 16.78 7.63 -21.03
N GLU A 354 16.05 8.36 -21.86
CA GLU A 354 14.68 8.01 -22.23
C GLU A 354 14.64 6.63 -22.89
N ILE A 355 13.45 6.05 -22.98
CA ILE A 355 13.25 4.82 -23.75
C ILE A 355 13.74 4.98 -25.20
N ASN A 356 14.34 3.92 -25.73
CA ASN A 356 14.62 3.82 -27.16
C ASN A 356 13.37 3.40 -27.94
N TYR A 357 12.74 4.32 -28.67
CA TYR A 357 11.62 4.01 -29.54
C TYR A 357 12.04 3.40 -30.90
N GLY A 358 13.34 3.26 -31.17
CA GLY A 358 13.85 2.69 -32.41
C GLY A 358 13.25 3.36 -33.65
N SER A 359 12.66 2.56 -34.55
CA SER A 359 12.06 3.08 -35.80
C SER A 359 10.77 3.87 -35.60
N ALA A 360 10.21 3.91 -34.38
CA ALA A 360 9.04 4.72 -34.05
C ALA A 360 9.39 6.16 -33.61
N GLU A 361 10.68 6.48 -33.47
CA GLU A 361 11.13 7.82 -33.07
C GLU A 361 10.55 8.91 -33.99
N GLY A 362 9.91 9.91 -33.40
CA GLY A 362 9.32 11.04 -34.12
C GLY A 362 7.96 10.80 -34.75
N LEU A 363 7.43 9.58 -34.71
CA LEU A 363 6.06 9.32 -35.15
C LEU A 363 5.04 9.86 -34.14
N LEU A 364 3.87 10.25 -34.62
CA LEU A 364 2.65 10.37 -33.82
C LEU A 364 2.00 8.99 -33.66
N TYR A 365 1.14 8.84 -32.65
CA TYR A 365 0.44 7.57 -32.42
C TYR A 365 -0.34 7.05 -33.65
N PRO A 366 -1.09 7.87 -34.42
CA PRO A 366 -1.77 7.39 -35.62
C PRO A 366 -0.82 6.85 -36.70
N GLU A 367 0.34 7.48 -36.88
CA GLU A 367 1.36 7.05 -37.84
C GLU A 367 2.03 5.75 -37.38
N LEU A 368 2.23 5.59 -36.07
CA LEU A 368 2.71 4.34 -35.48
C LEU A 368 1.69 3.22 -35.68
N ALA A 369 0.40 3.48 -35.45
CA ALA A 369 -0.66 2.49 -35.63
C ALA A 369 -0.78 2.02 -37.08
N GLU A 370 -0.54 2.90 -38.06
CA GLU A 370 -0.50 2.54 -39.47
C GLU A 370 0.74 1.72 -39.85
N LYS A 371 1.92 2.10 -39.34
CA LYS A 371 3.21 1.47 -39.71
C LYS A 371 3.50 0.18 -38.95
N PHE A 372 3.02 0.05 -37.72
CA PHE A 372 3.30 -1.04 -36.78
C PHE A 372 2.02 -1.50 -36.07
N PRO A 373 0.99 -1.95 -36.81
CA PRO A 373 -0.29 -2.36 -36.24
C PRO A 373 -0.15 -3.49 -35.20
N GLU A 374 0.81 -4.39 -35.38
CA GLU A 374 1.10 -5.48 -34.45
C GLU A 374 1.48 -5.01 -33.04
N LEU A 375 2.10 -3.83 -32.94
CA LEU A 375 2.45 -3.21 -31.66
C LEU A 375 1.19 -2.73 -30.92
N VAL A 376 0.25 -2.15 -31.66
CA VAL A 376 -1.05 -1.71 -31.13
C VAL A 376 -1.87 -2.90 -30.66
N GLU A 377 -1.95 -3.95 -31.48
CA GLU A 377 -2.65 -5.20 -31.11
C GLU A 377 -2.06 -5.84 -29.84
N ALA A 378 -0.73 -5.81 -29.68
CA ALA A 378 -0.07 -6.30 -28.47
C ALA A 378 -0.45 -5.48 -27.23
N TRP A 379 -0.52 -4.16 -27.33
CA TRP A 379 -0.99 -3.30 -26.23
C TRP A 379 -2.46 -3.56 -25.89
N GLU A 380 -3.32 -3.81 -26.87
CA GLU A 380 -4.72 -4.22 -26.63
C GLU A 380 -4.82 -5.55 -25.87
N ARG A 381 -3.88 -6.47 -26.12
CA ARG A 381 -3.70 -7.70 -25.34
C ARG A 381 -3.01 -7.50 -23.99
N LYS A 382 -2.73 -6.26 -23.59
CA LYS A 382 -2.03 -5.89 -22.33
C LYS A 382 -0.61 -6.42 -22.22
N GLU A 383 0.05 -6.62 -23.36
CA GLU A 383 1.46 -7.04 -23.45
C GLU A 383 2.40 -5.82 -23.32
N ASP A 384 3.69 -6.06 -23.04
CA ASP A 384 4.76 -5.05 -23.06
C ASP A 384 5.77 -5.35 -24.19
N PRO A 385 5.38 -5.18 -25.47
CA PRO A 385 6.25 -5.42 -26.61
C PRO A 385 7.38 -4.38 -26.67
N LYS A 386 8.53 -4.78 -27.23
CA LYS A 386 9.61 -3.84 -27.57
C LYS A 386 9.22 -2.99 -28.78
N PHE A 387 9.64 -1.74 -28.80
CA PHE A 387 9.51 -0.91 -29.99
C PHE A 387 10.37 -1.43 -31.17
N PRO A 388 9.95 -1.19 -32.43
CA PRO A 388 10.61 -1.73 -33.62
C PRO A 388 12.02 -1.17 -33.84
N GLY A 389 12.85 -1.87 -34.61
CA GLY A 389 14.20 -1.40 -34.97
C GLY A 389 15.22 -1.44 -33.82
N GLY A 390 15.06 -2.40 -32.89
CA GLY A 390 15.93 -2.53 -31.72
C GLY A 390 15.56 -1.59 -30.56
N GLY A 391 14.29 -1.17 -30.51
CA GLY A 391 13.75 -0.39 -29.40
C GLY A 391 13.64 -1.18 -28.10
N GLU A 392 13.39 -0.45 -27.02
CA GLU A 392 13.17 -0.98 -25.68
C GLU A 392 11.66 -1.22 -25.45
N SER A 393 11.31 -2.08 -24.50
CA SER A 393 9.98 -2.09 -23.86
C SER A 393 10.02 -1.33 -22.53
N GLN A 394 8.89 -1.20 -21.83
CA GLN A 394 8.91 -0.60 -20.48
C GLN A 394 9.69 -1.47 -19.47
N HIS A 395 9.67 -2.79 -19.65
CA HIS A 395 10.44 -3.73 -18.84
C HIS A 395 11.95 -3.51 -19.01
N ASP A 396 12.43 -3.32 -20.24
CA ASP A 396 13.85 -3.04 -20.49
C ASP A 396 14.31 -1.76 -19.76
N VAL A 397 13.47 -0.71 -19.80
CA VAL A 397 13.74 0.54 -19.06
C VAL A 397 13.78 0.28 -17.55
N ALA A 398 12.85 -0.51 -17.01
CA ALA A 398 12.83 -0.85 -15.60
C ALA A 398 14.10 -1.60 -15.14
N GLU A 399 14.56 -2.59 -15.91
CA GLU A 399 15.81 -3.31 -15.63
C GLU A 399 17.04 -2.39 -15.70
N ARG A 400 17.06 -1.48 -16.68
CA ARG A 400 18.13 -0.49 -16.83
C ARG A 400 18.22 0.44 -15.63
N ILE A 401 17.07 0.84 -15.08
CA ILE A 401 17.03 1.66 -13.87
C ILE A 401 17.46 0.87 -12.63
N ASP A 402 17.10 -0.41 -12.50
CA ASP A 402 17.60 -1.25 -11.41
C ASP A 402 19.14 -1.34 -11.41
N LYS A 403 19.76 -1.43 -12.58
CA LYS A 403 21.23 -1.39 -12.72
C LYS A 403 21.80 -0.06 -12.24
N PHE A 404 21.13 1.06 -12.51
CA PHE A 404 21.54 2.36 -12.00
C PHE A 404 21.42 2.44 -10.46
N ILE A 405 20.29 2.00 -9.90
CA ILE A 405 20.04 2.00 -8.45
C ILE A 405 21.08 1.12 -7.72
N ALA A 406 21.43 -0.04 -8.28
CA ALA A 406 22.45 -0.92 -7.70
C ALA A 406 23.88 -0.36 -7.77
N LYS A 407 24.15 0.58 -8.69
CA LYS A 407 25.47 1.21 -8.88
C LYS A 407 25.72 2.35 -7.89
N ILE A 408 24.68 3.08 -7.51
CA ILE A 408 24.81 4.26 -6.65
C ILE A 408 24.84 3.90 -5.18
N LYS A 409 25.54 4.73 -4.38
CA LYS A 409 25.53 4.69 -2.91
C LYS A 409 25.29 6.11 -2.42
N PRO A 410 24.05 6.60 -2.47
CA PRO A 410 23.76 7.96 -2.05
C PRO A 410 23.95 8.07 -0.53
N GLU A 411 24.57 9.16 -0.07
CA GLU A 411 24.72 9.46 1.36
C GLU A 411 23.83 10.64 1.78
N ASN A 412 23.46 11.51 0.84
CA ASN A 412 22.73 12.75 1.11
C ASN A 412 21.58 12.95 0.10
N ARG A 413 21.30 14.19 -0.28
CA ARG A 413 20.22 14.55 -1.18
C ARG A 413 20.71 14.59 -2.63
N VAL A 414 20.14 13.74 -3.48
CA VAL A 414 20.56 13.57 -4.87
C VAL A 414 19.41 13.89 -5.82
N ALA A 415 19.66 14.76 -6.79
CA ALA A 415 18.73 14.93 -7.92
C ALA A 415 19.08 13.96 -9.05
N ILE A 416 18.07 13.39 -9.68
CA ILE A 416 18.22 12.50 -10.83
C ILE A 416 17.32 13.02 -11.94
N VAL A 417 17.93 13.77 -12.87
CA VAL A 417 17.22 14.36 -14.00
C VAL A 417 17.15 13.36 -15.15
N THR A 418 15.94 12.93 -15.47
CA THR A 418 15.66 11.87 -16.42
C THR A 418 14.39 12.20 -17.23
N HIS A 419 13.67 11.20 -17.69
CA HIS A 419 12.62 11.32 -18.67
C HIS A 419 11.32 10.64 -18.25
N ASN A 420 10.33 10.67 -19.14
CA ASN A 420 8.98 10.28 -18.84
C ASN A 420 8.90 8.78 -18.53
N VAL A 421 9.41 7.91 -19.42
CA VAL A 421 9.25 6.47 -19.27
C VAL A 421 10.05 5.91 -18.10
N VAL A 422 11.20 6.52 -17.80
CA VAL A 422 11.98 6.20 -16.59
C VAL A 422 11.17 6.46 -15.31
N ILE A 423 10.54 7.62 -15.19
CA ILE A 423 9.75 7.96 -13.99
C ILE A 423 8.48 7.09 -13.92
N ARG A 424 7.86 6.79 -15.05
CA ARG A 424 6.73 5.84 -15.12
C ARG A 424 7.13 4.47 -14.61
N ALA A 425 8.29 3.96 -15.01
CA ALA A 425 8.80 2.67 -14.52
C ALA A 425 9.04 2.69 -13.00
N LEU A 426 9.62 3.76 -12.47
CA LEU A 426 9.85 3.92 -11.03
C LEU A 426 8.55 3.94 -10.22
N ILE A 427 7.58 4.78 -10.61
CA ILE A 427 6.28 4.89 -9.95
C ILE A 427 5.50 3.59 -10.12
N GLY A 428 5.48 3.04 -11.33
CA GLY A 428 4.80 1.80 -11.66
C GLY A 428 5.26 0.63 -10.80
N LYS A 429 6.58 0.50 -10.58
CA LYS A 429 7.13 -0.51 -9.66
C LYS A 429 6.80 -0.21 -8.19
N ALA A 430 6.96 1.04 -7.75
CA ALA A 430 6.74 1.42 -6.36
C ALA A 430 5.27 1.23 -5.93
N LEU A 431 4.33 1.46 -6.84
CA LEU A 431 2.90 1.26 -6.62
C LEU A 431 2.42 -0.13 -7.07
N ASP A 432 3.31 -0.97 -7.60
CA ASP A 432 3.04 -2.30 -8.17
C ASP A 432 1.86 -2.29 -9.16
N LEU A 433 1.88 -1.32 -10.06
CA LEU A 433 0.91 -1.20 -11.12
C LEU A 433 1.26 -2.19 -12.23
N PRO A 434 0.26 -2.78 -12.92
CA PRO A 434 0.51 -3.59 -14.11
C PRO A 434 1.32 -2.81 -15.15
N ILE A 435 2.35 -3.43 -15.72
CA ILE A 435 3.29 -2.75 -16.64
C ILE A 435 2.60 -2.12 -17.85
N HIS A 436 1.55 -2.77 -18.38
CA HIS A 436 0.74 -2.27 -19.48
C HIS A 436 -0.06 -1.01 -19.12
N ALA A 437 -0.19 -0.64 -17.83
CA ALA A 437 -0.86 0.57 -17.39
C ALA A 437 0.11 1.75 -17.16
N TRP A 438 1.43 1.52 -17.12
CA TRP A 438 2.41 2.55 -16.79
C TRP A 438 2.42 3.72 -17.78
N PHE A 439 2.02 3.51 -19.03
CA PHE A 439 1.92 4.59 -20.03
C PHE A 439 0.87 5.66 -19.67
N LYS A 440 -0.10 5.33 -18.81
CA LYS A 440 -1.12 6.26 -18.33
C LYS A 440 -0.60 7.23 -17.27
N LEU A 441 0.50 6.87 -16.59
CA LEU A 441 1.13 7.74 -15.60
C LEU A 441 1.66 9.01 -16.29
N ASN A 442 1.36 10.18 -15.74
CA ASN A 442 1.73 11.46 -16.34
C ASN A 442 2.58 12.32 -15.37
N PRO A 443 3.87 12.00 -15.20
CA PRO A 443 4.77 12.80 -14.37
C PRO A 443 5.03 14.17 -15.00
N GLY A 444 4.90 15.21 -14.17
CA GLY A 444 5.10 16.60 -14.57
C GLY A 444 6.55 16.89 -14.95
N HIS A 445 6.73 17.88 -15.83
CA HIS A 445 8.07 18.41 -16.13
C HIS A 445 8.62 19.18 -14.95
N VAL A 446 9.90 18.95 -14.63
CA VAL A 446 10.60 19.57 -13.49
C VAL A 446 9.93 19.31 -12.13
N GLU A 447 9.00 18.34 -12.08
CA GLU A 447 8.36 17.90 -10.84
C GLU A 447 9.22 16.84 -10.15
N LYS A 448 9.43 17.00 -8.84
CA LYS A 448 10.16 16.01 -8.03
C LYS A 448 9.31 14.81 -7.69
N HIS A 449 9.89 13.63 -7.86
CA HIS A 449 9.37 12.36 -7.40
C HIS A 449 10.38 11.78 -6.42
N ASP A 450 10.11 11.99 -5.13
CA ASP A 450 11.07 11.67 -4.08
C ASP A 450 10.96 10.20 -3.65
N PHE A 451 12.12 9.59 -3.42
CA PHE A 451 12.28 8.27 -2.84
C PHE A 451 13.33 8.31 -1.74
N ARG A 452 13.12 7.54 -0.68
CA ARG A 452 14.18 7.23 0.30
C ARG A 452 14.96 6.01 -0.17
N PHE A 453 16.27 6.04 0.01
CA PHE A 453 17.14 4.93 -0.33
C PHE A 453 17.57 4.16 0.91
N PHE A 454 17.18 2.89 1.01
CA PHE A 454 17.52 2.01 2.13
C PHE A 454 17.97 0.64 1.61
N GLU A 455 19.20 0.21 1.89
CA GLU A 455 19.74 -1.11 1.51
C GLU A 455 19.47 -1.50 0.03
N ASN A 456 19.76 -0.59 -0.91
CA ASN A 456 19.50 -0.73 -2.36
C ASN A 456 18.02 -0.85 -2.74
N LYS A 457 17.09 -0.45 -1.86
CA LYS A 457 15.67 -0.32 -2.14
C LYS A 457 15.25 1.14 -2.16
N LEU A 458 14.35 1.45 -3.09
CA LEU A 458 13.65 2.72 -3.15
C LEU A 458 12.34 2.60 -2.39
N ILE A 459 12.19 3.40 -1.35
CA ILE A 459 10.93 3.57 -0.61
C ILE A 459 10.27 4.83 -1.16
N PRO A 460 9.04 4.79 -1.69
CA PRO A 460 8.39 5.98 -2.21
C PRO A 460 8.24 7.04 -1.11
N ALA A 461 8.38 8.30 -1.47
CA ALA A 461 8.07 9.45 -0.62
C ALA A 461 7.19 10.43 -1.40
N LEU A 462 6.18 9.88 -2.08
CA LEU A 462 5.27 10.64 -2.93
C LEU A 462 4.37 11.55 -2.10
N THR A 463 4.04 12.72 -2.64
CA THR A 463 3.06 13.62 -2.03
C THR A 463 1.65 13.01 -2.09
N LYS A 464 0.71 13.55 -1.29
CA LYS A 464 -0.69 13.10 -1.33
C LYS A 464 -1.28 13.22 -2.75
N ASP A 465 -1.03 14.33 -3.43
CA ASP A 465 -1.53 14.59 -4.79
C ASP A 465 -0.91 13.63 -5.80
N GLN A 466 0.38 13.32 -5.68
CA GLN A 466 1.05 12.32 -6.51
C GLN A 466 0.45 10.93 -6.30
N ARG A 467 0.22 10.52 -5.05
CA ARG A 467 -0.38 9.22 -4.74
C ARG A 467 -1.77 9.09 -5.33
N ILE A 468 -2.60 10.12 -5.20
CA ILE A 468 -3.94 10.18 -5.81
C ILE A 468 -3.82 10.07 -7.33
N ARG A 469 -3.04 10.96 -7.96
CA ARG A 469 -2.86 11.02 -9.42
C ARG A 469 -2.39 9.69 -10.04
N TYR A 470 -1.52 8.96 -9.34
CA TYR A 470 -0.91 7.75 -9.89
C TYR A 470 -1.63 6.46 -9.54
N LYS A 471 -2.50 6.46 -8.52
CA LYS A 471 -3.32 5.30 -8.18
C LYS A 471 -4.67 5.27 -8.91
N ASP A 472 -5.16 6.41 -9.39
CA ASP A 472 -6.47 6.54 -10.05
C ASP A 472 -6.41 6.31 -11.59
N ILE A 473 -5.46 5.50 -12.11
CA ILE A 473 -5.19 5.38 -13.57
C ILE A 473 -5.93 4.25 -14.30
#